data_AF-A0A965BFI2-F1
#
_entry.id   AF-A0A965BFI2-F1
#
_cell.length_a   1.000
_cell.length_b   1.000
_cell.length_c   1.000
_cell.angle_alpha   90.00
_cell.angle_beta   90.00
_cell.angle_gamma   90.00
#
_symmetry.space_group_name_H-M   'P 1'
#
loop_
_entity.id
_entity.type
_entity.pdbx_description
1 polymer ?
#
loop_
_entity_poly.entity_id
_entity_poly.type
_entity_poly.pdbx_seq_one_letter_code
_entity_poly.pdbx_strand_id
1 'polypeptide(L)'
;MFLMDNMLISDVIDEDEVRTGTRREAMYVGMNGMVITLSTAIVFVAFGLISSIYGYDASASLAQQPASVSDGFRIFMALLPCAGCATAFLVLQTYPLHGERLREMKRELVRLRTGRARGSVNQ
;
A
#
# COMPACT_ATOMS: atom_id res chain seq x y z
N MET A 1 2.40 10.40 5.80
CA MET A 1 1.79 9.27 5.08
C MET A 1 2.86 8.27 4.65
N PHE A 2 3.89 8.69 3.89
CA PHE A 2 5.07 7.90 3.45
C PHE A 2 6.00 7.29 4.54
N LEU A 3 5.67 7.44 5.83
CA LEU A 3 6.44 6.84 6.91
C LEU A 3 5.76 5.58 7.46
N MET A 4 4.43 5.50 7.38
CA MET A 4 3.67 4.40 7.98
C MET A 4 3.63 3.18 7.05
N ASP A 5 3.49 3.40 5.74
CA ASP A 5 3.60 2.41 4.68
C ASP A 5 4.97 1.73 4.66
N ASN A 6 6.05 2.50 4.74
CA ASN A 6 7.41 1.98 4.77
C ASN A 6 7.70 1.21 6.06
N MET A 7 7.11 1.61 7.19
CA MET A 7 7.25 0.89 8.45
C MET A 7 6.56 -0.48 8.39
N LEU A 8 5.34 -0.56 7.84
CA LEU A 8 4.62 -1.82 7.66
C LEU A 8 5.38 -2.80 6.76
N ILE A 9 5.91 -2.30 5.63
CA ILE A 9 6.74 -3.11 4.72
C ILE A 9 8.05 -3.54 5.40
N SER A 10 8.67 -2.67 6.19
CA SER A 10 9.87 -3.01 6.95
C SER A 10 9.62 -4.10 7.99
N ASP A 11 8.49 -4.07 8.70
CA ASP A 11 8.13 -5.11 9.68
C ASP A 11 7.96 -6.49 8.98
N VAL A 12 7.39 -6.52 7.76
CA VAL A 12 7.28 -7.75 6.95
C VAL A 12 8.64 -8.22 6.44
N ILE A 13 9.52 -7.31 6.01
CA ILE A 13 10.89 -7.65 5.60
C ILE A 13 11.68 -8.22 6.76
N ASP A 14 11.55 -7.66 7.96
CA ASP A 14 12.18 -8.18 9.17
C ASP A 14 11.64 -9.59 9.52
N GLU A 15 10.34 -9.85 9.37
CA GLU A 15 9.78 -11.20 9.55
C GLU A 15 10.36 -12.21 8.54
N ASP A 16 10.47 -11.83 7.27
CA ASP A 16 11.08 -12.67 6.23
C ASP A 16 12.58 -12.89 6.47
N GLU A 17 13.29 -11.88 6.99
CA GLU A 17 14.70 -11.99 7.41
C GLU A 17 14.86 -13.01 8.54
N VAL A 18 13.94 -13.04 9.52
CA VAL A 18 13.95 -14.03 10.61
C VAL A 18 13.75 -15.45 10.07
N ARG A 19 12.84 -15.64 9.10
CA ARG A 19 12.50 -16.96 8.55
C ARG A 19 13.54 -17.49 7.57
N THR A 20 14.12 -16.62 6.75
CA THR A 20 15.01 -17.02 5.64
C THR A 20 16.49 -16.74 5.89
N GLY A 21 16.82 -15.90 6.88
CA GLY A 21 18.19 -15.48 7.18
C GLY A 21 18.82 -14.53 6.16
N THR A 22 18.06 -14.11 5.14
CA THR A 22 18.49 -13.19 4.07
C THR A 22 17.56 -11.98 4.00
N ARG A 23 18.13 -10.77 3.90
CA ARG A 23 17.36 -9.53 3.84
C ARG A 23 16.99 -9.22 2.37
N ARG A 24 15.72 -9.34 2.02
CA ARG A 24 15.21 -9.26 0.63
C ARG A 24 14.48 -7.94 0.32
N GLU A 25 15.04 -6.81 0.74
CA GLU A 25 14.36 -5.50 0.67
C GLU A 25 13.88 -5.13 -0.74
N ALA A 26 14.73 -5.33 -1.75
CA ALA A 26 14.44 -4.94 -3.13
C ALA A 26 13.23 -5.66 -3.72
N MET A 27 12.98 -6.92 -3.33
CA MET A 27 11.80 -7.66 -3.81
C MET A 27 10.51 -7.09 -3.23
N TYR A 28 10.47 -6.81 -1.93
CA TYR A 28 9.28 -6.25 -1.28
C TYR A 28 8.98 -4.83 -1.76
N VAL A 29 10.01 -3.98 -1.87
CA VAL A 29 9.86 -2.61 -2.38
C VAL A 29 9.43 -2.61 -3.86
N GLY A 30 10.02 -3.49 -4.68
CA GLY A 30 9.65 -3.64 -6.10
C GLY A 30 8.21 -4.12 -6.29
N MET A 31 7.77 -5.12 -5.51
CA MET A 31 6.40 -5.61 -5.51
C MET A 31 5.40 -4.51 -5.13
N ASN A 32 5.70 -3.77 -4.05
CA ASN A 32 4.85 -2.66 -3.62
C ASN A 32 4.71 -1.60 -4.71
N GLY A 33 5.79 -1.26 -5.40
CA GLY A 33 5.76 -0.34 -6.55
C GLY A 33 4.88 -0.83 -7.70
N MET A 34 4.95 -2.13 -8.03
CA MET A 34 4.05 -2.71 -9.04
C MET A 34 2.58 -2.66 -8.61
N VAL A 35 2.28 -2.97 -7.35
CA VAL A 35 0.90 -2.91 -6.82
C VAL A 35 0.34 -1.48 -6.87
N ILE A 36 1.14 -0.48 -6.50
CA ILE A 36 0.74 0.94 -6.59
C ILE A 36 0.48 1.33 -8.05
N THR A 37 1.35 0.90 -8.96
CA THR A 37 1.21 1.21 -10.40
C THR A 37 -0.05 0.58 -10.98
N LEU A 38 -0.31 -0.69 -10.68
CA LEU A 38 -1.52 -1.40 -11.12
C LEU A 38 -2.79 -0.76 -10.52
N SER A 39 -2.75 -0.41 -9.24
CA SER A 39 -3.86 0.29 -8.58
C SER A 39 -4.15 1.62 -9.25
N THR A 40 -3.10 2.39 -9.58
CA THR A 40 -3.23 3.68 -10.28
C THR A 40 -3.82 3.49 -11.68
N ALA A 41 -3.43 2.43 -12.40
CA ALA A 41 -4.03 2.11 -13.70
C ALA A 41 -5.54 1.83 -13.59
N ILE A 42 -5.97 1.08 -12.58
CA ILE A 42 -7.40 0.82 -12.32
C ILE A 42 -8.14 2.13 -12.02
N VAL A 43 -7.55 3.04 -11.24
CA VAL A 43 -8.13 4.35 -10.94
C VAL A 43 -8.33 5.16 -12.21
N PHE A 44 -7.36 5.18 -13.12
CA PHE A 44 -7.50 5.89 -14.40
C PHE A 44 -8.56 5.28 -15.31
N VAL A 45 -8.69 3.96 -15.34
CA VAL A 45 -9.76 3.28 -16.10
C VAL A 45 -11.13 3.67 -15.53
N ALA A 46 -11.30 3.61 -14.21
CA ALA A 46 -12.55 4.02 -13.55
C ALA A 46 -12.88 5.50 -13.81
N PHE A 47 -11.86 6.36 -13.78
CA PHE A 47 -12.01 7.78 -14.10
C PHE A 47 -12.46 8.00 -15.54
N GLY A 48 -11.89 7.27 -16.51
CA GLY A 48 -12.27 7.33 -17.91
C GLY A 48 -13.72 6.90 -18.14
N LEU A 49 -14.16 5.83 -17.47
CA LEU A 49 -15.55 5.37 -17.54
C LEU A 49 -16.54 6.41 -17.00
N ILE A 50 -16.24 7.00 -15.84
CA ILE A 50 -17.10 8.05 -15.24
C ILE A 50 -17.11 9.29 -16.13
N SER A 51 -15.96 9.70 -16.65
CA SER A 51 -15.86 10.84 -17.56
C SER A 51 -16.71 10.61 -18.82
N SER A 52 -16.71 9.40 -19.37
CA SER A 52 -17.53 9.04 -20.53
C SER A 52 -19.03 9.02 -20.21
N ILE A 53 -19.45 8.47 -19.06
CA ILE A 53 -20.86 8.38 -18.65
C ILE A 53 -21.47 9.76 -18.40
N TYR A 54 -20.73 10.66 -17.76
CA TYR A 54 -21.22 12.00 -17.42
C TYR A 54 -21.01 13.03 -18.54
N GLY A 55 -20.47 12.61 -19.70
CA GLY A 55 -20.28 13.49 -20.85
C GLY A 55 -19.23 14.57 -20.62
N TYR A 56 -18.17 14.25 -19.85
CA TYR A 56 -17.05 15.16 -19.64
C TYR A 56 -16.33 15.39 -20.97
N ASP A 57 -16.50 16.58 -21.53
CA ASP A 57 -15.75 17.04 -22.69
C ASP A 57 -14.51 17.80 -22.22
N ALA A 58 -13.33 17.23 -22.46
CA ALA A 58 -12.04 17.83 -22.14
C ALA A 58 -11.71 19.05 -23.02
N SER A 59 -12.43 19.22 -24.13
CA SER A 59 -12.24 20.31 -25.09
C SER A 59 -13.23 21.48 -24.90
N ALA A 60 -14.31 21.26 -24.14
CA ALA A 60 -15.28 22.30 -23.83
C ALA A 60 -14.80 23.17 -22.66
N SER A 61 -15.17 24.47 -22.68
CA SER A 61 -14.91 25.36 -21.55
C SER A 61 -15.70 24.92 -20.31
N LEU A 62 -15.15 25.16 -19.11
CA LEU A 62 -15.82 24.86 -17.82
C LEU A 62 -17.26 25.40 -17.73
N ALA A 63 -17.58 26.49 -18.45
CA ALA A 63 -18.90 27.10 -18.49
C ALA A 63 -19.94 26.32 -19.32
N GLN A 64 -19.49 25.40 -20.19
CA GLN A 64 -20.35 24.56 -21.04
C GLN A 64 -20.52 23.14 -20.50
N GLN A 65 -19.87 22.81 -19.38
CA GLN A 65 -19.98 21.47 -18.80
C GLN A 65 -21.34 21.28 -18.12
N PRO A 66 -22.00 20.13 -18.31
CA PRO A 66 -23.23 19.80 -17.61
C PRO A 66 -23.05 19.86 -16.09
N ALA A 67 -24.04 20.41 -15.36
CA ALA A 67 -24.01 20.43 -13.91
C ALA A 67 -23.88 19.01 -13.30
N SER A 68 -24.36 17.98 -14.01
CA SER A 68 -24.24 16.57 -13.66
C SER A 68 -22.80 16.05 -13.59
N VAL A 69 -21.85 16.68 -14.31
CA VAL A 69 -20.42 16.34 -14.22
C VAL A 69 -19.90 16.57 -12.80
N SER A 70 -20.33 17.67 -12.16
CA SER A 70 -19.88 17.98 -10.79
C SER A 70 -20.29 16.91 -9.77
N ASP A 71 -21.49 16.33 -9.93
CA ASP A 71 -21.99 15.25 -9.08
C ASP A 71 -21.26 13.93 -9.37
N GLY A 72 -20.96 13.63 -10.63
CA GLY A 72 -20.16 12.46 -11.01
C GLY A 72 -18.75 12.48 -10.40
N PHE A 73 -18.08 13.64 -10.40
CA PHE A 73 -16.77 13.81 -9.77
C PHE A 73 -16.83 13.71 -8.24
N ARG A 74 -17.89 14.26 -7.62
CA ARG A 74 -18.11 14.14 -6.17
C ARG A 74 -18.29 12.69 -5.74
N ILE A 75 -19.11 11.93 -6.49
CA ILE A 75 -19.30 10.49 -6.23
C ILE A 75 -17.99 9.75 -6.42
N PHE A 76 -17.22 10.03 -7.48
CA PHE A 76 -15.92 9.40 -7.69
C PHE A 76 -14.94 9.67 -6.53
N MET A 77 -14.82 10.94 -6.11
CA MET A 77 -13.93 11.33 -5.01
C MET A 77 -14.38 10.81 -3.65
N ALA A 78 -15.66 10.48 -3.45
CA ALA A 78 -16.14 9.87 -2.20
C ALA A 78 -16.08 8.34 -2.24
N LEU A 79 -16.53 7.74 -3.34
CA LEU A 79 -16.63 6.29 -3.50
C LEU A 79 -15.26 5.62 -3.53
N LEU A 80 -14.28 6.22 -4.21
CA LEU A 80 -12.96 5.63 -4.36
C LEU A 80 -12.21 5.54 -3.00
N PRO A 81 -12.13 6.61 -2.18
CA PRO A 81 -11.57 6.51 -0.83
C PRO A 81 -12.38 5.62 0.09
N CYS A 82 -13.72 5.66 0.04
CA CYS A 82 -14.55 4.78 0.87
C CYS A 82 -14.31 3.30 0.55
N ALA A 83 -14.24 2.92 -0.73
CA ALA A 83 -13.92 1.57 -1.15
C ALA A 83 -12.49 1.15 -0.73
N GLY A 84 -11.52 2.07 -0.84
CA GLY A 84 -10.16 1.86 -0.36
C GLY A 84 -10.10 1.61 1.15
N CYS A 85 -10.78 2.45 1.95
CA CYS A 85 -10.85 2.31 3.39
C CYS A 85 -11.56 1.01 3.82
N ALA A 86 -12.67 0.65 3.17
CA ALA A 86 -13.38 -0.59 3.46
C ALA A 86 -12.51 -1.81 3.17
N THR A 87 -11.82 -1.81 2.03
CA THR A 87 -10.91 -2.90 1.65
C THR A 87 -9.73 -3.00 2.62
N ALA A 88 -9.12 -1.86 2.97
CA ALA A 88 -8.03 -1.80 3.95
C ALA A 88 -8.47 -2.32 5.32
N PHE A 89 -9.68 -1.96 5.76
CA PHE A 89 -10.24 -2.43 7.03
C PHE A 89 -10.43 -3.95 7.04
N LEU A 90 -10.95 -4.53 5.95
CA LEU A 90 -11.11 -5.99 5.82
C LEU A 90 -9.76 -6.72 5.85
N VAL A 91 -8.76 -6.19 5.14
CA VAL A 91 -7.41 -6.78 5.11
C VAL A 91 -6.74 -6.69 6.49
N LEU A 92 -6.89 -5.56 7.19
CA LEU A 92 -6.34 -5.38 8.54
C LEU A 92 -6.93 -6.36 9.56
N GLN A 93 -8.19 -6.78 9.42
CA GLN A 93 -8.76 -7.82 10.29
C GLN A 93 -8.05 -9.17 10.14
N THR A 94 -7.51 -9.46 8.95
CA THR A 94 -6.75 -10.69 8.71
C THR A 94 -5.26 -10.55 9.06
N TYR A 95 -4.79 -9.34 9.37
CA TYR A 95 -3.38 -9.09 9.65
C TYR A 95 -3.01 -9.62 11.05
N PRO A 96 -2.18 -10.66 11.16
CA PRO A 96 -1.99 -11.38 12.41
C PRO A 96 -0.78 -10.84 13.22
N LEU A 97 -0.13 -9.79 12.73
CA LEU A 97 1.07 -9.20 13.32
C LEU A 97 0.70 -8.05 14.27
N HIS A 98 -0.05 -8.36 15.32
CA HIS A 98 -0.43 -7.40 16.35
C HIS A 98 0.00 -7.88 17.75
N GLY A 99 0.35 -6.93 18.63
CA GLY A 99 0.55 -7.20 20.06
C GLY A 99 1.76 -8.08 20.40
N GLU A 100 1.51 -9.27 20.97
CA GLU A 100 2.56 -10.19 21.44
C GLU A 100 3.43 -10.76 20.32
N ARG A 101 2.83 -11.12 19.18
CA ARG A 101 3.56 -11.69 18.04
C ARG A 101 4.60 -10.73 17.46
N LEU A 102 4.27 -9.44 17.40
CA LEU A 102 5.22 -8.40 16.96
C LEU A 102 6.39 -8.26 17.95
N ARG A 103 6.11 -8.32 19.26
CA ARG A 103 7.14 -8.24 20.30
C ARG A 103 8.07 -9.46 20.29
N GLU A 104 7.53 -10.66 20.08
CA GLU A 104 8.32 -11.88 19.93
C GLU A 104 9.22 -11.84 18.70
N MET A 105 8.68 -11.47 17.53
CA MET A 105 9.46 -11.32 16.31
C MET A 105 10.60 -10.32 16.47
N LYS A 106 10.35 -9.14 17.08
CA LYS A 106 11.41 -8.15 17.34
C LYS A 106 12.52 -8.69 18.24
N ARG A 107 12.17 -9.51 19.25
CA ARG A 107 13.17 -10.16 20.12
C ARG A 107 14.01 -11.19 19.35
N GLU A 108 13.39 -11.96 18.48
CA GLU A 108 14.08 -12.96 17.65
C GLU A 108 15.02 -12.31 16.63
N LEU A 109 14.58 -11.22 15.99
CA LEU A 109 15.41 -10.41 15.08
C LEU A 109 16.68 -9.87 15.78
N VAL A 110 16.56 -9.36 17.00
CA VAL A 110 17.71 -8.87 17.78
C VAL A 110 18.68 -10.01 18.11
N ARG A 111 18.18 -11.21 18.43
CA ARG A 111 19.03 -12.39 18.68
C ARG A 111 19.79 -12.82 17.43
N LEU A 112 19.15 -12.83 16.26
CA LEU A 112 19.82 -13.15 14.99
C LEU A 112 20.93 -12.15 14.65
N ARG A 113 20.65 -10.84 14.77
CA ARG A 113 21.63 -9.78 14.48
C ARG A 113 22.82 -9.80 15.44
N THR A 114 22.59 -10.04 16.74
CA THR A 114 23.67 -10.16 17.75
C THR A 114 24.50 -11.44 17.60
N GLY A 115 23.88 -12.57 17.22
CA GLY A 115 24.59 -13.81 16.91
C GLY A 115 25.51 -13.66 15.68
N ARG A 116 25.05 -12.95 14.65
CA ARG A 116 25.83 -12.71 13.42
C ARG A 116 27.00 -11.74 13.65
N ALA A 117 26.81 -10.71 14.48
CA ALA A 117 27.88 -9.79 14.88
C ALA A 117 28.99 -10.47 15.69
N ARG A 118 28.67 -11.48 16.50
CA ARG A 118 29.68 -12.30 17.19
C ARG A 118 30.43 -13.26 16.26
N GLY A 119 29.76 -13.77 15.22
CA GLY A 119 30.40 -14.63 14.21
C GLY A 119 31.41 -13.91 13.31
N SER A 120 31.21 -12.62 13.03
CA SER A 120 32.12 -11.82 12.19
C SER A 120 33.33 -11.23 12.93
N VAL A 121 33.33 -11.26 14.26
CA VAL A 121 34.47 -10.80 15.09
C VAL A 121 35.49 -11.92 15.33
N ASN A 122 35.13 -13.17 15.01
CA ASN A 122 35.95 -14.36 15.26
C ASN A 122 36.52 -14.99 13.96
N GLN A 123 36.46 -14.25 12.84
CA GLN A 123 37.20 -14.50 11.59
C GLN A 123 38.10 -13.30 11.32
#